data_AF-A0A9D7V8F7-F1
#
_entry.id   AF-A0A9D7V8F7-F1
#
_cell.length_a   1.000
_cell.length_b   1.000
_cell.length_c   1.000
_cell.angle_alpha   90.00
_cell.angle_beta   90.00
_cell.angle_gamma   90.00
#
_symmetry.space_group_name_H-M   'P 1'
#
loop_
_entity.id
_entity.type
_entity.pdbx_description
1 polymer ?
#
loop_
_entity_poly.entity_id
_entity_poly.type
_entity_poly.pdbx_seq_one_letter_code
_entity_poly.pdbx_strand_id
1 'polypeptide(L)'
;MYEGETEDGVERIEVKVLDETHEVMGITCVIVQDTVWLDGEMIEDTFDWFAQDKDGNVWYMGEDTHEYENGVAVNSNGSWEAGVDGALPGIVMQAEPEVGESYRQEYYVGEAEDMAKIISLTESVTIAYDTFEDVLVIKEWNPLEPGKAENKYYAAGVGLILEEVVEGGEGRIELIEFSTPDATAN
;
A
#
# COMPACT_ATOMS: atom_id res chain seq x y z
N MET A 1 2.50 12.06 0.77
CA MET A 1 2.10 12.21 2.18
C MET A 1 0.59 12.20 2.27
N TYR A 2 0.09 11.48 3.26
CA TYR A 2 -1.32 11.29 3.53
C TYR A 2 -1.63 11.67 4.97
N GLU A 3 -2.87 12.06 5.24
CA GLU A 3 -3.35 12.35 6.60
C GLU A 3 -4.85 12.05 6.71
N GLY A 4 -5.30 11.60 7.88
CA GLY A 4 -6.67 11.19 8.12
C GLY A 4 -7.04 11.07 9.59
N GLU A 5 -8.35 11.06 9.88
CA GLU A 5 -8.86 10.63 11.18
C GLU A 5 -9.22 9.13 11.11
N THR A 6 -8.77 8.38 12.11
CA THR A 6 -9.10 6.97 12.35
C THR A 6 -9.80 6.83 13.72
N GLU A 7 -10.24 5.62 14.07
CA GLU A 7 -10.78 5.37 15.42
C GLU A 7 -9.74 5.61 16.54
N ASP A 8 -8.45 5.46 16.21
CA ASP A 8 -7.35 5.52 17.17
C ASP A 8 -6.71 6.92 17.29
N GLY A 9 -6.93 7.80 16.32
CA GLY A 9 -6.40 9.18 16.36
C GLY A 9 -6.22 9.79 14.97
N VAL A 10 -5.37 10.82 14.90
CA VAL A 10 -4.96 11.39 13.61
C VAL A 10 -3.76 10.61 13.09
N GLU A 11 -3.93 9.97 11.95
CA GLU A 11 -2.87 9.24 11.27
C GLU A 11 -2.25 10.08 10.17
N ARG A 12 -0.93 10.01 10.05
CA ARG A 12 -0.15 10.60 8.96
C ARG A 12 0.75 9.52 8.38
N ILE A 13 0.83 9.49 7.05
CA ILE A 13 1.62 8.52 6.31
C ILE A 13 2.58 9.25 5.35
N GLU A 14 3.84 8.86 5.33
CA GLU A 14 4.84 9.33 4.37
C GLU A 14 5.37 8.16 3.54
N VAL A 15 4.97 8.14 2.27
CA VAL A 15 5.47 7.17 1.29
C VAL A 15 6.57 7.80 0.44
N LYS A 16 7.70 7.11 0.32
CA LYS A 16 8.88 7.58 -0.43
C LYS A 16 9.54 6.45 -1.21
N VAL A 17 9.65 6.65 -2.53
CA VAL A 17 10.50 5.79 -3.37
C VAL A 17 11.96 6.11 -3.12
N LEU A 18 12.77 5.10 -2.80
CA LEU A 18 14.21 5.25 -2.55
C LEU A 18 15.03 5.04 -3.82
N ASP A 19 16.25 5.60 -3.85
CA ASP A 19 17.24 5.38 -4.93
C ASP A 19 17.95 4.01 -4.81
N GLU A 20 17.58 3.23 -3.80
CA GLU A 20 18.14 1.91 -3.49
C GLU A 20 17.23 0.80 -4.03
N THR A 21 17.81 -0.38 -4.22
CA THR A 21 17.10 -1.56 -4.74
C THR A 21 17.38 -2.77 -3.87
N HIS A 22 16.41 -3.67 -3.76
CA HIS A 22 16.52 -4.94 -3.07
C HIS A 22 16.37 -6.10 -4.07
N GLU A 23 17.06 -7.23 -3.88
CA GLU A 23 16.94 -8.40 -4.78
C GLU A 23 16.12 -9.49 -4.10
N VAL A 24 14.93 -9.78 -4.63
CA VAL A 24 14.04 -10.85 -4.15
C VAL A 24 13.91 -11.90 -5.25
N MET A 25 14.19 -13.16 -4.93
CA MET A 25 14.14 -14.27 -5.91
C MET A 25 14.95 -14.02 -7.21
N GLY A 26 16.01 -13.20 -7.15
CA GLY A 26 16.81 -12.80 -8.31
C GLY A 26 16.18 -11.70 -9.19
N ILE A 27 15.13 -11.04 -8.70
CA ILE A 27 14.46 -9.90 -9.33
C ILE A 27 14.85 -8.64 -8.57
N THR A 28 15.37 -7.65 -9.29
CA THR A 28 15.64 -6.33 -8.72
C THR A 28 14.33 -5.59 -8.47
N CYS A 29 14.09 -5.22 -7.22
CA CYS A 29 12.92 -4.51 -6.75
C CYS A 29 13.28 -3.08 -6.38
N VAL A 30 12.37 -2.13 -6.63
CA VAL A 30 12.45 -0.80 -6.05
C VAL A 30 12.04 -0.88 -4.58
N ILE A 31 12.70 -0.09 -3.74
CA ILE A 31 12.33 0.04 -2.34
C ILE A 31 11.43 1.27 -2.19
N VAL A 32 10.26 1.06 -1.61
CA VAL A 32 9.36 2.14 -1.18
C VAL A 32 9.34 2.11 0.34
N GLN A 33 9.68 3.24 0.95
CA GLN A 33 9.58 3.39 2.40
C GLN A 33 8.21 3.98 2.73
N ASP A 34 7.46 3.30 3.57
CA ASP A 34 6.24 3.79 4.19
C ASP A 34 6.49 4.02 5.68
N THR A 35 6.26 5.24 6.15
CA THR A 35 6.37 5.58 7.57
C THR A 35 5.03 6.10 8.08
N VAL A 36 4.54 5.53 9.18
CA VAL A 36 3.23 5.84 9.77
C VAL A 36 3.40 6.50 11.13
N TRP A 37 2.65 7.59 11.35
CA TRP A 37 2.55 8.27 12.64
C TRP A 37 1.09 8.34 13.11
N LEU A 38 0.86 8.06 14.39
CA LEU A 38 -0.41 8.26 15.06
C LEU A 38 -0.26 9.35 16.13
N ASP A 39 -1.08 10.39 16.06
CA ASP A 39 -1.04 11.56 16.95
C ASP A 39 0.38 12.19 17.10
N GLY A 40 1.18 12.07 16.03
CA GLY A 40 2.56 12.57 15.95
C GLY A 40 3.64 11.65 16.53
N GLU A 41 3.29 10.46 17.02
CA GLU A 41 4.23 9.41 17.39
C GLU A 41 4.40 8.42 16.23
N MET A 42 5.64 8.08 15.89
CA MET A 42 5.91 7.09 14.84
C MET A 42 5.56 5.70 15.37
N ILE A 43 4.67 5.00 14.67
CA ILE A 43 4.19 3.68 15.07
C ILE A 43 4.69 2.58 14.14
N GLU A 44 5.07 2.91 12.91
CA GLU A 44 5.55 1.94 11.93
C GLU A 44 6.54 2.58 10.94
N ASP A 45 7.53 1.79 10.52
CA ASP A 45 8.43 2.09 9.40
C ASP A 45 8.64 0.81 8.59
N THR A 46 8.20 0.83 7.33
CA THR A 46 8.12 -0.33 6.43
C THR A 46 8.92 -0.07 5.16
N PHE A 47 9.68 -1.06 4.72
CA PHE A 47 10.41 -1.03 3.45
C PHE A 47 9.82 -2.07 2.49
N ASP A 48 8.89 -1.63 1.66
CA ASP A 48 8.22 -2.44 0.65
C ASP A 48 9.11 -2.68 -0.57
N TRP A 49 9.04 -3.88 -1.13
CA TRP A 49 9.76 -4.24 -2.35
C TRP A 49 8.80 -4.50 -3.50
N PHE A 50 8.87 -3.66 -4.53
CA PHE A 50 8.03 -3.79 -5.72
C PHE A 50 8.85 -4.12 -6.97
N ALA A 51 8.26 -4.91 -7.87
CA ALA A 51 8.81 -5.17 -9.19
C ALA A 51 7.74 -5.04 -10.28
N GLN A 52 8.08 -4.48 -11.43
CA GLN A 52 7.15 -4.41 -12.57
C GLN A 52 7.53 -5.42 -13.64
N ASP A 53 6.55 -6.21 -14.08
CA ASP A 53 6.75 -7.15 -15.19
C ASP A 53 6.63 -6.48 -16.58
N LYS A 54 6.83 -7.25 -17.64
CA LYS A 54 6.82 -6.75 -19.02
C LYS A 54 5.42 -6.43 -19.55
N ASP A 55 4.40 -6.99 -18.93
CA ASP A 55 3.00 -6.75 -19.29
C ASP A 55 2.44 -5.54 -18.53
N GLY A 56 3.16 -5.08 -17.50
CA GLY A 56 2.91 -3.84 -16.76
C GLY A 56 2.40 -4.06 -15.34
N ASN A 57 2.23 -5.31 -14.89
CA ASN A 57 1.75 -5.58 -13.53
C ASN A 57 2.84 -5.21 -12.52
N VAL A 58 2.43 -4.62 -11.42
CA VAL A 58 3.30 -4.32 -10.28
C VAL A 58 3.09 -5.42 -9.24
N TRP A 59 4.17 -6.13 -8.98
CA TRP A 59 4.27 -7.22 -8.02
C TRP A 59 4.72 -6.68 -6.68
N TYR A 60 4.09 -7.16 -5.61
CA TYR A 60 4.54 -6.96 -4.24
C TYR A 60 5.36 -8.18 -3.82
N MET A 61 6.65 -7.93 -3.57
CA MET A 61 7.66 -8.97 -3.44
C MET A 61 8.00 -9.28 -1.97
N GLY A 62 7.52 -8.46 -1.05
CA GLY A 62 7.76 -8.56 0.38
C GLY A 62 7.98 -7.19 1.02
N GLU A 63 8.17 -7.21 2.32
CA GLU A 63 8.37 -6.05 3.17
C GLU A 63 9.29 -6.36 4.36
N ASP A 64 10.01 -5.34 4.80
CA ASP A 64 10.72 -5.29 6.08
C ASP A 64 10.07 -4.22 6.97
N THR A 65 9.15 -4.68 7.81
CA THR A 65 8.25 -3.86 8.64
C THR A 65 8.77 -3.79 10.07
N HIS A 66 8.81 -2.60 10.65
CA HIS A 66 9.16 -2.38 12.05
C HIS A 66 8.08 -1.58 12.77
N GLU A 67 7.47 -2.17 13.78
CA GLU A 67 6.54 -1.47 14.67
C GLU A 67 7.29 -0.79 15.82
N TYR A 68 6.82 0.38 16.24
CA TYR A 68 7.45 1.22 17.26
C TYR A 68 6.51 1.53 18.43
N GLU A 69 7.05 1.49 19.64
CA GLU A 69 6.40 2.04 20.84
C GLU A 69 7.39 2.95 21.57
N ASN A 70 6.97 4.18 21.90
CA ASN A 70 7.80 5.17 22.60
C ASN A 70 9.14 5.42 21.88
N GLY A 71 9.13 5.39 20.54
CA GLY A 71 10.31 5.57 19.68
C GLY A 71 11.32 4.42 19.70
N VAL A 72 10.92 3.23 20.16
CA VAL A 72 11.74 2.02 20.13
C VAL A 72 11.05 0.95 19.29
N ALA A 73 11.78 0.35 18.34
CA ALA A 73 11.25 -0.77 17.58
C ALA A 73 10.96 -1.96 18.51
N VAL A 74 9.72 -2.46 18.49
CA VAL A 74 9.23 -3.50 19.40
C VAL A 74 9.07 -4.85 18.72
N ASN A 75 8.72 -4.89 17.44
CA ASN A 75 8.60 -6.13 16.67
C ASN A 75 8.70 -5.86 15.16
N SER A 76 8.71 -6.94 14.37
CA SER A 76 8.70 -6.91 12.90
C SER A 76 7.74 -7.95 12.33
N ASN A 77 6.56 -8.11 12.96
CA ASN A 77 5.62 -9.18 12.65
C ASN A 77 5.05 -9.08 11.23
N GLY A 78 4.97 -7.88 10.66
CA GLY A 78 4.56 -7.67 9.27
C GLY A 78 5.59 -8.12 8.23
N SER A 79 6.84 -8.40 8.61
CA SER A 79 7.89 -8.68 7.62
C SER A 79 7.72 -10.03 6.93
N TRP A 80 7.81 -10.04 5.59
CA TRP A 80 7.87 -11.26 4.80
C TRP A 80 8.63 -11.05 3.48
N GLU A 81 9.19 -12.11 2.90
CA GLU A 81 9.91 -12.04 1.62
C GLU A 81 9.49 -13.20 0.71
N ALA A 82 9.11 -12.88 -0.53
CA ALA A 82 8.75 -13.89 -1.52
C ALA A 82 9.90 -14.90 -1.74
N GLY A 83 9.54 -16.19 -1.73
CA GLY A 83 10.50 -17.29 -1.87
C GLY A 83 11.16 -17.74 -0.56
N VAL A 84 10.93 -17.02 0.55
CA VAL A 84 11.31 -17.45 1.91
C VAL A 84 10.14 -18.16 2.56
N ASP A 85 10.40 -19.30 3.20
CA ASP A 85 9.42 -20.09 3.99
C ASP A 85 8.06 -20.41 3.32
N GLY A 86 8.03 -20.35 1.99
CA GLY A 86 6.84 -20.65 1.19
C GLY A 86 5.98 -19.43 0.84
N ALA A 87 6.38 -18.22 1.24
CA ALA A 87 5.75 -16.98 0.81
C ALA A 87 5.85 -16.83 -0.72
N LEU A 88 4.78 -16.35 -1.34
CA LEU A 88 4.71 -16.04 -2.78
C LEU A 88 4.34 -14.57 -2.96
N PRO A 89 4.87 -13.91 -4.01
CA PRO A 89 4.52 -12.54 -4.29
C PRO A 89 3.08 -12.48 -4.84
N GLY A 90 2.40 -11.38 -4.58
CA GLY A 90 1.13 -11.04 -5.22
C GLY A 90 1.25 -9.84 -6.15
N ILE A 91 0.12 -9.41 -6.70
CA ILE A 91 0.04 -8.24 -7.58
C ILE A 91 -0.59 -7.12 -6.76
N VAL A 92 0.12 -6.01 -6.56
CA VAL A 92 -0.44 -4.80 -5.91
C VAL A 92 -1.21 -3.94 -6.91
N MET A 93 -0.81 -3.96 -8.19
CA MET A 93 -1.47 -3.21 -9.26
C MET A 93 -1.45 -3.99 -10.56
N GLN A 94 -2.64 -4.33 -11.08
CA GLN A 94 -2.78 -4.99 -12.38
C GLN A 94 -2.53 -4.00 -13.52
N ALA A 95 -1.91 -4.45 -14.60
CA ALA A 95 -1.72 -3.64 -15.81
C ALA A 95 -3.05 -3.30 -16.50
N GLU A 96 -3.97 -4.28 -16.51
CA GLU A 96 -5.28 -4.20 -17.15
C GLU A 96 -6.35 -4.66 -16.14
N PRO A 97 -6.72 -3.82 -15.14
CA PRO A 97 -7.68 -4.22 -14.13
C PRO A 97 -9.09 -4.37 -14.70
N GLU A 98 -9.81 -5.41 -14.29
CA GLU A 98 -11.20 -5.66 -14.68
C GLU A 98 -12.15 -5.61 -13.48
N VAL A 99 -13.22 -4.81 -13.58
CA VAL A 99 -14.22 -4.68 -12.50
C VAL A 99 -14.80 -6.04 -12.11
N GLY A 100 -14.75 -6.34 -10.81
CA GLY A 100 -15.24 -7.58 -10.23
C GLY A 100 -14.18 -8.66 -10.08
N GLU A 101 -13.01 -8.52 -10.71
CA GLU A 101 -11.88 -9.42 -10.52
C GLU A 101 -11.33 -9.33 -9.10
N SER A 102 -10.93 -10.47 -8.54
CA SER A 102 -10.26 -10.55 -7.25
C SER A 102 -8.92 -11.26 -7.40
N TYR A 103 -7.91 -10.75 -6.70
CA TYR A 103 -6.53 -11.22 -6.77
C TYR A 103 -5.87 -11.14 -5.39
N ARG A 104 -4.71 -11.77 -5.26
CA ARG A 104 -3.87 -11.71 -4.06
C ARG A 104 -2.84 -10.61 -4.22
N GLN A 105 -2.70 -9.80 -3.18
CA GLN A 105 -1.58 -8.89 -3.01
C GLN A 105 -0.43 -9.60 -2.27
N GLU A 106 -0.77 -10.57 -1.43
CA GLU A 106 0.19 -11.36 -0.66
C GLU A 106 -0.22 -12.84 -0.54
N TYR A 107 0.77 -13.70 -0.30
CA TYR A 107 0.51 -15.09 0.02
C TYR A 107 1.61 -15.73 0.87
N TYR A 108 1.43 -15.68 2.18
CA TYR A 108 2.20 -16.38 3.18
C TYR A 108 1.24 -16.94 4.24
N VAL A 109 0.99 -18.25 4.16
CA VAL A 109 -0.11 -18.90 4.89
C VAL A 109 -0.03 -18.66 6.40
N GLY A 110 -1.07 -18.03 6.94
CA GLY A 110 -1.20 -17.73 8.37
C GLY A 110 -0.43 -16.51 8.86
N GLU A 111 0.31 -15.84 7.98
CA GLU A 111 1.16 -14.69 8.33
C GLU A 111 0.74 -13.44 7.51
N ALA A 112 0.63 -13.55 6.18
CA ALA A 112 0.32 -12.44 5.27
C ALA A 112 -0.56 -12.93 4.09
N GLU A 113 -1.82 -12.50 3.97
CA GLU A 113 -2.77 -13.10 3.01
C GLU A 113 -3.66 -12.08 2.30
N ASP A 114 -3.19 -10.84 2.15
CA ASP A 114 -3.99 -9.75 1.62
C ASP A 114 -4.56 -10.02 0.22
N MET A 115 -5.82 -9.63 0.07
CA MET A 115 -6.63 -9.81 -1.11
C MET A 115 -7.18 -8.45 -1.56
N ALA A 116 -7.29 -8.28 -2.86
CA ALA A 116 -7.93 -7.13 -3.46
C ALA A 116 -9.05 -7.56 -4.43
N LYS A 117 -10.00 -6.65 -4.64
CA LYS A 117 -11.04 -6.75 -5.66
C LYS A 117 -11.22 -5.42 -6.37
N ILE A 118 -11.21 -5.42 -7.70
CA ILE A 118 -11.52 -4.23 -8.48
C ILE A 118 -13.01 -3.89 -8.32
N ILE A 119 -13.30 -2.68 -7.85
CA ILE A 119 -14.66 -2.17 -7.62
C ILE A 119 -15.10 -1.24 -8.73
N SER A 120 -14.22 -0.31 -9.15
CA SER A 120 -14.53 0.69 -10.17
C SER A 120 -13.26 1.14 -10.89
N LEU A 121 -13.43 1.69 -12.09
CA LEU A 121 -12.37 2.27 -12.93
C LEU A 121 -12.70 3.69 -13.38
N THR A 122 -13.83 4.23 -12.94
CA THR A 122 -14.45 5.43 -13.51
C THR A 122 -15.00 6.37 -12.44
N GLU A 123 -14.60 6.23 -11.18
CA GLU A 123 -15.07 7.13 -10.14
C GLU A 123 -14.47 8.53 -10.31
N SER A 124 -15.25 9.54 -9.92
CA SER A 124 -14.79 10.91 -9.70
C SER A 124 -14.68 11.11 -8.19
N VAL A 125 -13.47 11.41 -7.71
CA VAL A 125 -13.17 11.53 -6.28
C VAL A 125 -12.59 12.91 -6.00
N THR A 126 -13.23 13.66 -5.10
CA THR A 126 -12.70 14.92 -4.57
C THR A 126 -12.17 14.68 -3.16
N ILE A 127 -10.91 15.02 -2.95
CA ILE A 127 -10.24 15.10 -1.64
C ILE A 127 -9.77 16.52 -1.40
N ALA A 128 -9.15 16.79 -0.24
CA ALA A 128 -8.61 18.12 0.06
C ALA A 128 -7.56 18.61 -0.95
N TYR A 129 -6.74 17.69 -1.49
CA TYR A 129 -5.65 18.01 -2.42
C TYR A 129 -6.15 18.43 -3.81
N ASP A 130 -7.03 17.63 -4.43
CA ASP A 130 -7.59 17.90 -5.77
C ASP A 130 -8.86 17.06 -6.03
N THR A 131 -9.42 17.18 -7.23
CA THR A 131 -10.40 16.26 -7.79
C THR A 131 -9.78 15.40 -8.88
N PHE A 132 -10.00 14.09 -8.78
CA PHE A 132 -9.51 13.08 -9.71
C PHE A 132 -10.68 12.44 -10.44
N GLU A 133 -10.48 12.16 -11.72
CA GLU A 133 -11.42 11.44 -12.58
C GLU A 133 -10.79 10.12 -13.02
N ASP A 134 -11.60 9.18 -13.52
CA ASP A 134 -11.15 7.86 -13.95
C ASP A 134 -10.36 7.10 -12.84
N VAL A 135 -10.84 7.23 -11.60
CA VAL A 135 -10.19 6.65 -10.43
C VAL A 135 -10.45 5.13 -10.37
N LEU A 136 -9.36 4.38 -10.23
CA LEU A 136 -9.42 2.96 -9.87
C LEU A 136 -9.77 2.85 -8.40
N VAL A 137 -10.79 2.05 -8.08
CA VAL A 137 -11.16 1.71 -6.71
C VAL A 137 -11.01 0.21 -6.53
N ILE A 138 -10.28 -0.19 -5.51
CA ILE A 138 -10.17 -1.58 -5.08
C ILE A 138 -10.68 -1.72 -3.66
N LYS A 139 -11.32 -2.84 -3.37
CA LYS A 139 -11.60 -3.26 -1.99
C LYS A 139 -10.50 -4.20 -1.56
N GLU A 140 -9.86 -3.93 -0.42
CA GLU A 140 -8.86 -4.78 0.21
C GLU A 140 -9.42 -5.46 1.46
N TRP A 141 -8.95 -6.68 1.72
CA TRP A 141 -9.25 -7.42 2.95
C TRP A 141 -8.21 -8.51 3.21
N ASN A 142 -8.04 -8.85 4.49
CA ASN A 142 -7.20 -9.97 4.89
C ASN A 142 -8.06 -11.16 5.39
N PRO A 143 -7.95 -12.36 4.79
CA PRO A 143 -8.65 -13.56 5.26
C PRO A 143 -8.37 -13.95 6.73
N LEU A 144 -7.25 -13.51 7.29
CA LEU A 144 -6.86 -13.72 8.69
C LEU A 144 -7.58 -12.75 9.64
N GLU A 145 -8.11 -11.63 9.12
CA GLU A 145 -8.85 -10.61 9.87
C GLU A 145 -10.31 -10.48 9.38
N PRO A 146 -11.17 -11.48 9.64
CA PRO A 146 -12.53 -11.47 9.11
C PRO A 146 -13.37 -10.32 9.68
N GLY A 147 -14.12 -9.65 8.80
CA GLY A 147 -15.01 -8.55 9.17
C GLY A 147 -14.34 -7.17 9.15
N LYS A 148 -13.14 -7.08 8.59
CA LYS A 148 -12.49 -5.82 8.24
C LYS A 148 -12.30 -5.71 6.74
N ALA A 149 -12.43 -4.51 6.21
CA ALA A 149 -12.09 -4.18 4.84
C ALA A 149 -12.03 -2.68 4.62
N GLU A 150 -11.27 -2.29 3.61
CA GLU A 150 -11.12 -0.91 3.18
C GLU A 150 -11.21 -0.80 1.65
N ASN A 151 -11.47 0.41 1.18
CA ASN A 151 -11.32 0.75 -0.22
C ASN A 151 -10.08 1.63 -0.39
N LYS A 152 -9.24 1.29 -1.37
CA LYS A 152 -8.14 2.13 -1.84
C LYS A 152 -8.46 2.71 -3.20
N TYR A 153 -8.14 3.99 -3.37
CA TYR A 153 -8.47 4.77 -4.54
C TYR A 153 -7.18 5.25 -5.21
N TYR A 154 -7.01 4.98 -6.50
CA TYR A 154 -5.79 5.27 -7.24
C TYR A 154 -6.07 6.15 -8.46
N ALA A 155 -5.27 7.20 -8.62
CA ALA A 155 -5.30 8.09 -9.78
C ALA A 155 -4.06 7.93 -10.65
N ALA A 156 -4.26 7.92 -11.98
CA ALA A 156 -3.18 7.79 -12.94
C ALA A 156 -2.15 8.93 -12.81
N GLY A 157 -0.86 8.57 -12.76
CA GLY A 157 0.25 9.51 -12.61
C GLY A 157 0.49 10.02 -11.19
N VAL A 158 -0.33 9.60 -10.22
CA VAL A 158 -0.17 9.93 -8.80
C VAL A 158 0.02 8.68 -7.96
N GLY A 159 -0.80 7.64 -8.18
CA GLY A 159 -0.85 6.46 -7.33
C GLY A 159 -2.02 6.54 -6.37
N LEU A 160 -1.85 6.04 -5.15
CA LEU A 160 -2.87 6.08 -4.10
C LEU A 160 -3.23 7.54 -3.77
N ILE A 161 -4.53 7.84 -3.70
CA ILE A 161 -5.06 9.17 -3.37
C ILE A 161 -5.95 9.18 -2.12
N LEU A 162 -6.55 8.05 -1.78
CA LEU A 162 -7.50 7.93 -0.67
C LEU A 162 -7.57 6.48 -0.21
N GLU A 163 -7.69 6.29 1.10
CA GLU A 163 -8.05 5.05 1.76
C GLU A 163 -9.28 5.29 2.65
N GLU A 164 -10.21 4.35 2.65
CA GLU A 164 -11.46 4.46 3.41
C GLU A 164 -11.87 3.11 3.97
N VAL A 165 -11.99 3.00 5.29
CA VAL A 165 -12.51 1.81 5.95
C VAL A 165 -13.99 1.64 5.60
N VAL A 166 -14.36 0.48 5.07
CA VAL A 166 -15.74 0.16 4.65
C VAL A 166 -16.37 -0.95 5.48
N GLU A 167 -15.58 -1.66 6.28
CA GLU A 167 -16.04 -2.71 7.19
C GLU A 167 -15.07 -2.81 8.38
N GLY A 168 -15.58 -3.00 9.59
CA GLY A 168 -14.75 -3.24 10.77
C GLY A 168 -14.33 -2.01 11.58
N GLY A 169 -14.77 -0.81 11.19
CA GLY A 169 -14.53 0.43 11.94
C GLY A 169 -14.81 1.68 11.09
N GLU A 170 -14.14 2.78 11.45
CA GLU A 170 -14.12 4.04 10.72
C GLU A 170 -12.67 4.49 10.46
N GLY A 171 -12.41 5.08 9.29
CA GLY A 171 -11.09 5.60 8.95
C GLY A 171 -11.09 6.15 7.54
N ARG A 172 -10.47 7.31 7.37
CA ARG A 172 -10.36 7.97 6.06
C ARG A 172 -9.06 8.75 5.98
N ILE A 173 -8.16 8.30 5.10
CA ILE A 173 -6.81 8.85 4.94
C ILE A 173 -6.70 9.40 3.51
N GLU A 174 -6.42 10.70 3.39
CA GLU A 174 -6.38 11.39 2.10
C GLU A 174 -4.95 11.81 1.74
N LEU A 175 -4.62 11.76 0.46
CA LEU A 175 -3.42 12.41 -0.06
C LEU A 175 -3.49 13.91 0.23
N ILE A 176 -2.46 14.44 0.89
CA ILE A 176 -2.35 15.89 1.19
C ILE A 176 -1.19 16.56 0.47
N GLU A 177 -0.17 15.77 0.08
CA GLU A 177 0.98 16.29 -0.67
C GLU A 177 1.60 15.18 -1.53
N PHE A 178 1.86 15.52 -2.80
CA PHE A 178 2.52 14.67 -3.77
C PHE A 178 3.61 15.45 -4.50
N SER A 179 4.78 14.83 -4.66
CA SER A 179 5.86 15.35 -5.48
C SER A 179 6.55 14.21 -6.21
N THR A 180 7.06 14.51 -7.40
CA THR A 180 7.93 13.60 -8.14
C THR A 180 9.34 14.19 -8.16
N PRO A 181 10.40 13.36 -8.18
CA PRO A 181 11.73 13.86 -8.47
C PRO A 181 11.71 14.63 -9.78
N ASP A 182 12.28 15.83 -9.80
CA ASP A 182 12.38 16.64 -11.00
C ASP A 182 12.99 15.81 -12.14
N ALA A 183 12.27 15.66 -13.26
CA ALA A 183 12.70 14.92 -14.45
C ALA A 183 13.95 15.50 -15.17
N THR A 184 14.70 16.40 -14.51
CA THR A 184 15.83 17.14 -15.09
C THR A 184 17.21 16.71 -14.58
N ALA A 185 17.30 15.70 -13.71
CA ALA A 185 18.60 15.11 -13.35
C ALA A 185 18.96 13.96 -14.32
N ASN A 186 19.55 14.30 -15.46
CA ASN A 186 20.32 13.39 -16.32
C ASN A 186 21.75 13.93 -16.49
#